data_AF-A0A2C8B949-F1
#
_entry.id   AF-A0A2C8B949-F1
#
_cell.length_a   1.000
_cell.length_b   1.000
_cell.length_c   1.000
_cell.angle_alpha   90.00
_cell.angle_beta   90.00
_cell.angle_gamma   90.00
#
_symmetry.space_group_name_H-M   'P 1'
#
loop_
_entity.id
_entity.type
_entity.pdbx_description
1 polymer ?
#
loop_
_entity_poly.entity_id
_entity_poly.type
_entity_poly.pdbx_seq_one_letter_code
_entity_poly.pdbx_strand_id
1 'polypeptide(L)' 'MKVDDFDDVRPLTQKDVAELLHASVGYVRSCRLATKPKGRVFPMPGWKTDGKRYLLPAWRLREWVEGLPDA' A
#
# COMPACT_ATOMS: atom_id res chain seq x y z
N MET A 1 -13.80 -0.76 -20.14
CA MET A 1 -12.98 -0.80 -18.91
C MET A 1 -13.45 -2.02 -18.14
N LYS A 2 -12.74 -3.15 -18.19
CA LYS A 2 -13.25 -4.39 -17.63
C LYS A 2 -12.16 -5.18 -16.92
N VAL A 3 -12.61 -5.73 -15.80
CA VAL A 3 -11.92 -6.54 -14.80
C VAL A 3 -11.03 -5.70 -13.92
N ASP A 4 -11.53 -5.44 -12.71
CA ASP A 4 -10.80 -4.96 -11.56
C ASP A 4 -9.43 -5.65 -11.48
N ASP A 5 -8.37 -4.94 -11.89
CA ASP A 5 -6.96 -5.35 -11.73
C ASP A 5 -6.60 -5.62 -10.25
N PHE A 6 -7.56 -5.45 -9.34
CA PHE A 6 -7.43 -5.47 -7.90
C PHE A 6 -7.83 -6.80 -7.22
N ASP A 7 -8.47 -7.74 -7.93
CA ASP A 7 -8.92 -9.04 -7.38
C ASP A 7 -7.84 -10.14 -7.42
N ASP A 8 -6.80 -9.94 -8.23
CA ASP A 8 -5.72 -10.90 -8.38
C ASP A 8 -4.69 -10.64 -7.27
N VAL A 9 -4.44 -11.61 -6.38
CA VAL A 9 -3.44 -11.51 -5.29
C VAL A 9 -2.02 -11.60 -5.87
N ARG A 10 -1.70 -10.71 -6.80
CA ARG A 10 -0.37 -10.60 -7.38
C ARG A 10 0.51 -9.88 -6.35
N PRO A 11 1.70 -10.41 -6.05
CA PRO A 11 2.64 -9.71 -5.19
C PRO A 11 3.04 -8.37 -5.82
N LEU A 12 2.73 -7.24 -5.16
CA LEU A 12 3.18 -5.92 -5.56
C LEU A 12 4.56 -5.63 -4.97
N THR A 13 5.44 -4.96 -5.70
CA THR A 13 6.67 -4.41 -5.12
C THR A 13 6.39 -3.08 -4.42
N GLN A 14 7.35 -2.61 -3.62
CA GLN A 14 7.28 -1.28 -3.03
C GLN A 14 7.23 -0.16 -4.06
N LYS A 15 7.83 -0.40 -5.22
CA LYS A 15 7.81 0.53 -6.33
C LYS A 15 6.42 0.61 -6.93
N ASP A 16 5.77 -0.53 -7.18
CA ASP A 16 4.42 -0.56 -7.75
C ASP A 16 3.42 0.15 -6.83
N VAL A 17 3.48 -0.09 -5.52
CA VAL A 17 2.64 0.63 -4.55
C VAL A 17 2.93 2.13 -4.54
N ALA A 18 4.20 2.53 -4.64
CA ALA A 18 4.58 3.94 -4.69
C ALA A 18 4.04 4.63 -5.95
N GLU A 19 4.09 3.96 -7.10
CA GLU A 19 3.53 4.45 -8.36
C GLU A 19 2.01 4.60 -8.29
N LEU A 20 1.30 3.61 -7.74
CA LEU A 20 -0.16 3.66 -7.55
C LEU A 20 -0.60 4.80 -6.63
N LEU A 21 0.20 5.10 -5.59
CA LEU A 21 -0.10 6.16 -4.63
C LEU A 21 0.42 7.53 -5.05
N HIS A 22 1.09 7.64 -6.21
CA HIS A 22 1.84 8.83 -6.62
C HIS A 22 2.77 9.36 -5.51
N ALA A 23 3.40 8.44 -4.78
CA ALA A 23 4.21 8.73 -3.60
C ALA A 23 5.65 8.22 -3.76
N SER A 24 6.53 8.60 -2.83
CA SER A 24 7.89 8.08 -2.85
C SER A 24 7.97 6.65 -2.30
N VAL A 25 8.90 5.85 -2.83
CA VAL A 25 9.24 4.52 -2.30
C VAL A 25 9.60 4.60 -0.81
N GLY A 26 10.29 5.67 -0.38
CA GLY A 26 10.61 5.91 1.03
C GLY A 26 9.36 6.10 1.91
N TYR A 27 8.38 6.87 1.43
CA TYR A 27 7.11 7.08 2.12
C TYR A 27 6.35 5.76 2.32
N VAL A 28 6.25 4.95 1.26
CA VAL A 28 5.59 3.65 1.31
C VAL A 28 6.30 2.71 2.30
N ARG A 29 7.64 2.72 2.33
CA ARG A 29 8.43 1.98 3.35
C ARG A 29 8.07 2.40 4.77
N SER A 30 7.94 3.71 4.99
CA SER A 30 7.60 4.26 6.30
C SER A 30 6.19 3.88 6.72
N CYS A 31 5.21 3.92 5.81
CA CYS A 31 3.84 3.50 6.07
C CYS A 31 3.76 2.02 6.46
N ARG A 32 4.53 1.16 5.78
CA ARG A 32 4.66 -0.26 6.14
C ARG A 32 5.19 -0.50 7.55
N LEU A 33 6.24 0.23 7.91
CA LEU A 33 6.95 0.01 9.18
C LEU A 33 6.29 0.74 10.36
N ALA A 34 5.38 1.67 10.07
CA ALA A 34 4.68 2.43 11.09
C ALA A 34 3.67 1.54 11.82
N THR A 35 3.69 1.60 13.15
CA THR A 35 2.67 0.99 14.01
C THR A 35 1.61 1.99 14.47
N LYS A 36 1.88 3.30 14.32
CA LYS A 36 0.97 4.40 14.63
C LYS A 36 1.12 5.55 13.62
N PRO A 37 0.07 6.33 13.35
CA PRO A 37 0.16 7.53 12.52
C PRO A 37 1.17 8.53 13.08
N LYS A 38 1.98 9.13 12.20
CA LYS A 38 2.92 10.21 12.56
C LYS A 38 3.08 11.20 11.41
N GLY A 39 2.46 12.37 11.56
CA GLY A 39 2.47 13.40 10.53
C GLY A 39 1.85 12.88 9.25
N ARG A 40 2.62 12.88 8.16
CA ARG A 40 2.17 12.35 6.86
C ARG A 40 2.19 10.82 6.77
N VAL A 41 2.90 10.12 7.66
CA VAL A 41 3.05 8.65 7.59
C VAL A 41 1.91 7.96 8.33
N PHE A 42 1.15 7.14 7.61
CA PHE A 42 0.05 6.34 8.17
C PHE A 42 0.36 4.84 8.08
N PRO A 43 0.19 4.06 9.16
CA PRO A 43 0.36 2.60 9.15
C PRO A 43 -0.45 1.96 8.03
N MET A 44 0.18 1.11 7.22
CA MET A 44 -0.52 0.34 6.20
C MET A 44 -0.78 -1.09 6.70
N PRO A 45 -2.01 -1.41 7.18
CA PRO A 45 -2.32 -2.72 7.74
C PRO A 45 -2.39 -3.80 6.65
N GLY A 46 -2.16 -5.05 7.05
CA GLY A 46 -2.31 -6.22 6.17
C GLY A 46 -1.10 -6.56 5.30
N TRP A 47 0.05 -5.92 5.53
CA TRP A 47 1.26 -6.15 4.75
C TRP A 47 1.98 -7.43 5.17
N LYS A 48 1.94 -8.46 4.31
CA LYS A 48 2.81 -9.63 4.41
C LYS A 48 3.98 -9.47 3.43
N THR A 49 5.19 -9.76 3.87
CA THR A 49 6.39 -9.71 3.01
C THR A 49 6.83 -11.12 2.65
N ASP A 50 7.06 -11.38 1.37
CA ASP A 50 7.81 -12.56 0.93
C ASP A 50 9.17 -12.11 0.36
N GLY A 51 10.14 -11.92 1.26
CA GLY A 51 11.53 -11.56 0.96
C GLY A 51 11.77 -10.15 0.39
N LYS A 52 11.06 -9.76 -0.67
CA LYS A 52 11.18 -8.47 -1.39
C LYS A 52 9.87 -7.95 -1.99
N ARG A 53 8.81 -8.77 -1.98
CA ARG A 53 7.50 -8.42 -2.55
C ARG A 53 6.44 -8.33 -1.45
N TYR A 54 5.49 -7.43 -1.62
CA TYR A 54 4.31 -7.28 -0.78
C TYR A 54 3.21 -8.17 -1.29
N LEU A 55 2.74 -9.05 -0.41
CA LEU A 55 1.54 -9.82 -0.61
C LEU A 55 0.39 -8.99 -0.06
N LEU A 56 -0.13 -8.11 -0.90
CA LEU A 56 -1.27 -7.27 -0.59
C LEU A 56 -2.33 -7.47 -1.69
N PRO A 57 -3.48 -8.06 -1.37
CA PRO A 57 -4.63 -8.01 -2.26
C PRO A 57 -4.97 -6.55 -2.50
N ALA A 58 -5.25 -6.17 -3.73
CA ALA A 58 -5.30 -4.75 -4.01
C ALA A 58 -6.56 -4.07 -3.41
N TRP A 59 -7.61 -4.83 -3.08
CA TRP A 59 -8.72 -4.32 -2.25
C TRP A 59 -8.25 -3.82 -0.86
N ARG A 60 -7.23 -4.43 -0.24
CA ARG A 60 -6.65 -3.94 1.02
C ARG A 60 -5.91 -2.63 0.85
N LEU A 61 -5.23 -2.46 -0.29
CA LEU A 61 -4.59 -1.19 -0.63
C LEU A 61 -5.64 -0.09 -0.77
N ARG A 62 -6.75 -0.40 -1.46
CA ARG A 62 -7.87 0.51 -1.64
C ARG A 62 -8.52 0.91 -0.31
N GLU A 63 -8.87 -0.04 0.56
CA GLU A 63 -9.41 0.24 1.90
C GLU A 63 -8.51 1.19 2.69
N TRP A 64 -7.18 0.98 2.60
CA TRP A 64 -6.24 1.85 3.28
C TRP A 64 -6.22 3.26 2.69
N VAL A 65 -6.20 3.40 1.35
CA VAL A 65 -6.21 4.71 0.67
C VAL A 65 -7.50 5.48 0.98
N GLU A 66 -8.66 4.82 0.91
CA GLU A 66 -9.96 5.42 1.22
C GLU A 66 -10.09 5.80 2.70
N GLY A 67 -9.29 5.18 3.59
CA GLY A 67 -9.22 5.52 5.01
C GLY A 67 -8.21 6.61 5.37
N LEU A 68 -7.43 7.12 4.40
CA LEU A 68 -6.54 8.25 4.66
C LEU A 68 -7.35 9.53 4.83
N PRO A 69 -6.96 10.44 5.74
CA PRO A 69 -7.60 11.75 5.81
C PRO A 69 -7.37 12.50 4.49
N ASP A 70 -8.38 13.26 4.06
CA ASP A 70 -8.21 14.22 2.97
C ASP A 70 -7.04 15.16 3.29
N ALA A 71 -6.17 15.36 2.30
CA ALA A 71 -4.90 16.08 2.44
C ALA A 71 -5.07 17.59 2.60
#